data_AF-A0A2H0YTE3-F1
#
_entry.id   AF-A0A2H0YTE3-F1
#
_cell.length_a   1.000
_cell.length_b   1.000
_cell.length_c   1.000
_cell.angle_alpha   90.00
_cell.angle_beta   90.00
_cell.angle_gamma   90.00
#
_symmetry.space_group_name_H-M   'P 1'
#
loop_
_entity.id
_entity.type
_entity.pdbx_description
1 polymer ?
#
loop_
_entity_poly.entity_id
_entity_poly.type
_entity_poly.pdbx_seq_one_letter_code
_entity_poly.pdbx_strand_id
1 'polypeptide(L)'
;MTGEKLLEIISLYDKILAPYPAKQLERYDVFPETDEEFLAHLRWMLGEMRERALNGKLKKALRWLGFIQGVLAGKALRTIAQLREDSRSA
;
A
#
# COMPACT_ATOMS: atom_id res chain seq x y z
N MET A 1 -2.23 -12.13 10.36
CA MET A 1 -2.46 -11.73 8.95
C MET A 1 -2.06 -12.89 8.04
N THR A 2 -2.99 -13.45 7.27
CA THR A 2 -2.70 -14.47 6.24
C THR A 2 -2.32 -13.82 4.90
N GLY A 3 -1.81 -14.61 3.95
CA GLY A 3 -1.56 -14.12 2.58
C GLY A 3 -2.85 -13.68 1.86
N GLU A 4 -3.95 -14.42 2.05
CA GLU A 4 -5.27 -14.06 1.53
C GLU A 4 -5.75 -12.72 2.06
N LYS A 5 -5.67 -12.53 3.39
CA LYS A 5 -6.07 -11.25 4.00
C LYS A 5 -5.22 -10.09 3.49
N LEU A 6 -3.92 -10.32 3.29
CA LEU A 6 -3.05 -9.32 2.69
C LEU A 6 -3.50 -8.94 1.26
N LEU A 7 -3.92 -9.91 0.44
CA LEU A 7 -4.44 -9.66 -0.91
C LEU A 7 -5.76 -8.86 -0.90
N GLU A 8 -6.63 -9.09 0.09
CA GLU A 8 -7.83 -8.28 0.30
C GLU A 8 -7.46 -6.82 0.59
N ILE A 9 -6.54 -6.60 1.53
CA ILE A 9 -6.10 -5.26 1.92
C ILE A 9 -5.44 -4.55 0.73
N ILE A 10 -4.59 -5.25 -0.03
CA ILE A 10 -3.96 -4.70 -1.24
C ILE A 10 -5.04 -4.26 -2.24
N SER A 11 -6.07 -5.08 -2.45
CA SER A 11 -7.16 -4.76 -3.38
C SER A 11 -7.99 -3.58 -2.91
N LEU A 12 -8.22 -3.46 -1.61
CA LEU A 12 -8.90 -2.31 -1.01
C LEU A 12 -8.10 -1.02 -1.19
N TYR A 13 -6.79 -1.04 -0.89
CA TYR A 13 -5.96 0.16 -1.02
C TYR A 13 -5.72 0.55 -2.48
N ASP A 14 -5.65 -0.41 -3.40
CA ASP A 14 -5.56 -0.09 -4.83
C ASP A 14 -6.83 0.63 -5.33
N LYS A 15 -8.01 0.30 -4.79
CA LYS A 15 -9.23 1.07 -5.06
C LYS A 15 -9.17 2.50 -4.52
N ILE A 16 -8.61 2.70 -3.33
CA ILE A 16 -8.41 4.04 -2.75
C ILE A 16 -7.45 4.87 -3.61
N LEU A 17 -6.39 4.24 -4.11
CA LEU A 17 -5.37 4.89 -4.94
C LEU A 17 -5.67 4.86 -6.43
N ALA A 18 -6.82 4.33 -6.85
CA ALA A 18 -7.21 4.19 -8.26
C ALA A 18 -7.13 5.49 -9.10
N PRO A 19 -7.38 6.70 -8.54
CA PRO A 19 -7.20 7.95 -9.27
C PRO A 19 -5.76 8.24 -9.72
N TYR A 20 -4.76 7.64 -9.08
CA TYR A 20 -3.34 7.88 -9.37
C TYR A 20 -2.76 6.76 -10.24
N PRO A 21 -1.87 7.02 -11.20
CA PRO A 21 -1.24 5.97 -11.99
C PRO A 21 -0.36 5.07 -11.11
N ALA A 22 -0.20 3.79 -11.45
CA ALA A 22 0.80 2.95 -10.79
C ALA A 22 2.18 3.20 -11.40
N LYS A 23 2.98 4.11 -10.81
CA LYS A 23 4.28 4.52 -11.35
C LYS A 23 5.37 4.47 -10.28
N GLN A 24 6.47 3.76 -10.57
CA GLN A 24 7.64 3.75 -9.71
C GLN A 24 8.40 5.09 -9.80
N LEU A 25 8.94 5.57 -8.67
CA LEU A 25 9.88 6.68 -8.68
C LEU A 25 11.21 6.21 -9.28
N GLU A 26 11.80 7.01 -10.16
CA GLU A 26 13.05 6.68 -10.85
C GLU A 26 14.28 6.81 -9.94
N ARG A 27 14.17 7.65 -8.90
CA ARG A 27 15.25 7.99 -7.98
C ARG A 27 14.84 7.72 -6.54
N TYR A 28 15.71 7.07 -5.78
CA TYR A 28 15.49 6.71 -4.37
C TYR A 28 16.10 7.71 -3.38
N ASP A 29 16.91 8.64 -3.88
CA ASP A 29 17.61 9.66 -3.12
C ASP A 29 16.88 11.01 -3.09
N VAL A 30 15.71 11.08 -3.71
CA VAL A 30 14.91 12.32 -3.86
C VAL A 30 13.51 12.07 -3.31
N PHE A 31 12.98 13.04 -2.58
CA PHE A 31 11.58 13.03 -2.19
C PHE A 31 10.71 13.39 -3.41
N PRO A 32 9.53 12.77 -3.57
CA PRO A 32 8.55 13.20 -4.56
C PRO A 32 8.24 14.69 -4.41
N GLU A 33 8.14 15.40 -5.54
CA GLU A 33 7.86 16.83 -5.55
C GLU A 33 6.37 17.09 -5.29
N THR A 34 5.52 16.13 -5.64
CA THR A 34 4.07 16.22 -5.51
C THR A 34 3.46 15.04 -4.78
N ASP A 35 2.28 15.28 -4.22
CA ASP A 35 1.44 14.21 -3.65
C ASP A 35 1.03 13.18 -4.69
N GLU A 36 0.79 13.61 -5.94
CA GLU A 36 0.44 12.71 -7.03
C GLU A 36 1.56 11.72 -7.34
N GLU A 37 2.81 12.19 -7.42
CA GLU A 37 3.97 11.32 -7.60
C GLU A 37 4.14 10.34 -6.43
N PHE A 38 3.96 10.83 -5.20
CA PHE A 38 4.06 9.99 -4.01
C PHE A 38 2.98 8.90 -4.01
N LEU A 39 1.73 9.26 -4.27
CA LEU A 39 0.59 8.33 -4.29
C LEU A 39 0.67 7.37 -5.48
N ALA A 40 1.19 7.82 -6.63
CA ALA A 40 1.47 6.95 -7.76
C ALA A 40 2.51 5.87 -7.43
N HIS A 41 3.54 6.24 -6.66
CA HIS A 41 4.53 5.29 -6.16
C HIS A 41 3.94 4.28 -5.20
N LEU A 42 3.09 4.71 -4.27
CA LEU A 42 2.40 3.79 -3.37
C LEU A 42 1.54 2.79 -4.14
N ARG A 43 0.84 3.23 -5.19
CA ARG A 43 0.05 2.32 -6.02
C ARG A 43 0.92 1.29 -6.75
N TRP A 44 2.09 1.71 -7.26
CA TRP A 44 3.07 0.75 -7.79
C TRP A 44 3.54 -0.25 -6.72
N MET A 45 3.83 0.20 -5.49
CA MET A 45 4.23 -0.68 -4.39
C MET A 45 3.15 -1.73 -4.07
N LEU A 46 1.86 -1.40 -4.17
CA LEU A 46 0.76 -2.35 -4.00
C LEU A 46 0.79 -3.48 -5.04
N GLY A 47 1.14 -3.17 -6.29
CA GLY A 47 1.33 -4.18 -7.35
C GLY A 47 2.46 -5.16 -7.01
N GLU A 48 3.62 -4.63 -6.63
CA GLU A 48 4.75 -5.43 -6.16
C GLU A 48 4.40 -6.29 -4.93
N MET A 49 3.61 -5.74 -4.00
CA MET A 49 3.14 -6.49 -2.83
C MET A 49 2.22 -7.65 -3.23
N ARG A 50 1.33 -7.43 -4.21
CA ARG A 50 0.44 -8.48 -4.74
C ARG A 50 1.25 -9.64 -5.30
N GLU A 51 2.23 -9.36 -6.15
CA GLU A 51 3.10 -10.39 -6.73
C GLU A 51 3.86 -11.16 -5.64
N ARG A 52 4.43 -10.45 -4.66
CA ARG A 52 5.14 -11.09 -3.54
C ARG A 52 4.23 -11.95 -2.68
N ALA A 53 2.99 -11.50 -2.44
CA ALA A 53 2.00 -12.25 -1.66
C ALA A 53 1.59 -13.54 -2.36
N LEU A 54 1.31 -13.49 -3.67
CA LEU A 54 0.99 -14.66 -4.48
C LEU A 54 2.14 -15.69 -4.50
N ASN A 55 3.38 -15.23 -4.40
CA ASN A 55 4.57 -16.08 -4.33
C ASN A 55 4.98 -16.50 -2.90
N GLY A 56 4.13 -16.28 -1.88
CA GLY A 56 4.41 -16.65 -0.48
C GLY A 56 5.50 -15.81 0.21
N LYS A 57 6.01 -14.76 -0.43
CA LYS A 57 7.08 -13.87 0.09
C LYS A 57 6.50 -12.75 0.97
N LEU A 58 5.79 -13.13 2.04
CA LEU A 58 4.97 -12.22 2.85
C LEU A 58 5.77 -11.22 3.70
N LYS A 59 6.98 -11.57 4.17
CA LYS A 59 7.76 -10.74 5.11
C LYS A 59 8.00 -9.31 4.62
N LYS A 60 8.35 -9.15 3.34
CA LYS A 60 8.61 -7.83 2.74
C LYS A 60 7.29 -7.07 2.50
N ALA A 61 6.25 -7.76 2.01
CA ALA A 61 4.96 -7.16 1.77
C ALA A 61 4.31 -6.65 3.08
N LEU A 62 4.42 -7.39 4.18
CA LEU A 62 3.94 -6.95 5.50
C LEU A 62 4.68 -5.71 6.03
N ARG A 63 5.98 -5.56 5.74
CA ARG A 63 6.73 -4.35 6.10
C ARG A 63 6.23 -3.14 5.31
N TRP A 64 6.02 -3.32 4.01
CA TRP A 64 5.48 -2.26 3.15
C TRP A 64 4.03 -1.91 3.49
N LEU A 65 3.24 -2.87 3.95
CA LEU A 65 1.89 -2.62 4.44
C LEU A 65 1.87 -1.57 5.56
N GLY A 66 2.72 -1.72 6.59
CA GLY A 66 2.76 -0.75 7.69
C GLY A 66 3.15 0.65 7.23
N PHE A 67 4.07 0.76 6.27
CA PHE A 67 4.44 2.05 5.66
C PHE A 67 3.25 2.68 4.92
N ILE A 68 2.58 1.92 4.03
CA ILE A 68 1.42 2.40 3.27
C ILE A 68 0.31 2.84 4.21
N GLN A 69 0.02 2.06 5.26
CA GLN A 69 -0.99 2.42 6.27
C GLN A 69 -0.65 3.74 6.98
N GLY A 70 0.62 3.95 7.34
CA GLY A 70 1.09 5.21 7.89
C GLY A 70 0.84 6.39 6.95
N VAL A 71 1.09 6.21 5.64
CA VAL A 71 0.81 7.27 4.67
C VAL A 71 -0.69 7.50 4.49
N LEU A 72 -1.50 6.46 4.37
CA LEU A 72 -2.96 6.60 4.24
C LEU A 72 -3.56 7.35 5.42
N ALA A 73 -3.05 7.12 6.64
CA ALA A 73 -3.42 7.89 7.82
C ALA A 73 -2.95 9.35 7.73
N GLY A 74 -1.67 9.57 7.41
CA GLY A 74 -1.08 10.92 7.32
C GLY A 74 -1.71 11.80 6.24
N LYS A 75 -2.24 11.19 5.17
CA LYS A 75 -2.95 11.87 4.07
C LYS A 75 -4.47 11.93 4.27
N ALA A 76 -4.98 11.52 5.43
CA ALA A 76 -6.42 11.46 5.74
C ALA A 76 -7.25 10.61 4.75
N LEU A 77 -6.62 9.65 4.06
CA LEU A 77 -7.29 8.70 3.15
C LEU A 77 -7.93 7.53 3.90
N ARG A 78 -7.43 7.24 5.10
CA ARG A 78 -8.02 6.29 6.06
C ARG A 78 -7.83 6.78 7.48
N THR A 79 -8.77 6.48 8.36
CA THR A 79 -8.60 6.70 9.81
C THR A 79 -7.85 5.53 10.45
N ILE A 80 -7.22 5.77 11.60
CA ILE A 80 -6.58 4.70 12.39
C ILE A 80 -7.57 3.57 12.74
N ALA A 81 -8.83 3.91 13.00
CA ALA A 81 -9.88 2.92 13.27
C ALA A 81 -10.16 2.05 12.03
N GLN A 82 -10.25 2.64 10.84
CA GLN A 82 -10.41 1.90 9.58
C GLN A 82 -9.19 1.01 9.30
N LEU A 83 -7.97 1.51 9.47
CA LEU A 83 -6.74 0.72 9.25
C LEU A 83 -6.65 -0.49 10.19
N ARG A 84 -7.08 -0.31 11.44
CA ARG A 84 -7.18 -1.39 12.43
C ARG A 84 -8.18 -2.45 11.98
N GLU A 85 -9.34 -2.02 11.49
CA GLU A 85 -10.39 -2.92 11.00
C GLU A 85 -9.95 -3.66 9.72
N ASP A 86 -9.34 -2.96 8.77
CA ASP A 86 -8.79 -3.55 7.55
C ASP A 86 -7.80 -4.69 7.86
N SER A 87 -7.06 -4.56 8.97
CA SER A 87 -6.04 -5.53 9.41
C SER A 87 -6.55 -6.66 10.30
N ARG A 88 -7.80 -6.59 10.78
CA ARG A 88 -8.39 -7.68 11.58
C ARG A 88 -8.61 -8.89 10.67
N SER A 89 -8.15 -10.04 11.14
CA SER A 89 -8.52 -11.32 10.54
C SER A 89 -9.95 -11.62 10.99
N ALA A 90 -10.84 -11.89 10.03
CA ALA A 90 -12.14 -12.49 10.33
C ALA A 90 -11.95 -13.87 10.95
#